data_AF-A0A352PLM8-F1
#
_entry.id   AF-A0A352PLM8-F1
#
_cell.length_a   1.000
_cell.length_b   1.000
_cell.length_c   1.000
_cell.angle_alpha   90.00
_cell.angle_beta   90.00
_cell.angle_gamma   90.00
#
_symmetry.space_group_name_H-M   'P 1'
#
loop_
_entity.id
_entity.type
_entity.pdbx_description
1 polymer ?
#
loop_
_entity_poly.entity_id
_entity_poly.type
_entity_poly.pdbx_seq_one_letter_code
_entity_poly.pdbx_strand_id
1 'polypeptide(L)'
;MIFADLLPDSQEIIDKLFPSGWQPFVVQILAVLVLVLLFFFFLFKPVRKILKARQDHIEENIRQAEEKNHNADAFLVQAHDEIKVAKINAQKILLEAEKDAVHVKEAAMEKTEEEIKEMKIRAEKDIEESKRKAQAEIKNEIIDVAFLASEKILSREITKKDNEKIVDDFINKLQEEDK
;
A
#
# COMPACT_ATOMS: atom_id res chain seq x y z
N MET A 1 117.33 2.23 40.06
CA MET A 1 116.62 1.62 38.92
C MET A 1 115.14 1.64 39.28
N ILE A 2 114.56 2.85 39.34
CA ILE A 2 113.73 3.43 38.27
C ILE A 2 112.56 2.48 38.02
N PHE A 3 111.35 2.82 38.52
CA PHE A 3 110.00 2.36 38.11
C PHE A 3 108.97 2.22 39.26
N ALA A 4 109.34 2.38 40.54
CA ALA A 4 108.38 2.29 41.65
C ALA A 4 107.94 3.64 42.27
N ASP A 5 108.46 4.76 41.78
CA ASP A 5 108.33 6.10 42.39
C ASP A 5 107.49 7.07 41.52
N LEU A 6 106.59 6.51 40.69
CA LEU A 6 105.81 7.28 39.70
C LEU A 6 104.30 7.01 39.76
N LEU A 7 103.80 6.58 40.92
CA LEU A 7 102.37 6.57 41.20
C LEU A 7 102.16 7.40 42.46
N PRO A 8 101.48 8.56 42.37
CA PRO A 8 101.13 9.33 43.54
C PRO A 8 100.28 8.46 44.48
N ASP A 9 100.49 8.62 45.79
CA ASP A 9 99.67 7.96 46.80
C ASP A 9 98.19 8.19 46.47
N SER A 10 97.38 7.12 46.43
CA SER A 10 95.99 7.19 45.97
C SER A 10 95.13 8.17 46.77
N GLN A 11 95.58 8.52 47.98
CA GLN A 11 94.95 9.51 48.85
C GLN A 11 95.17 10.96 48.38
N GLU A 12 96.37 11.33 47.88
CA GLU A 12 96.62 12.69 47.38
C GLU A 12 95.86 12.99 46.07
N ILE A 13 95.66 11.98 45.23
CA ILE A 13 94.89 12.12 43.98
C ILE A 13 93.40 12.34 44.29
N ILE A 14 92.87 11.63 45.30
CA ILE A 14 91.47 11.74 45.71
C ILE A 14 91.22 13.10 46.39
N ASP A 15 92.12 13.55 47.28
CA ASP A 15 91.96 14.84 47.97
C ASP A 15 92.11 16.06 47.04
N LYS A 16 92.95 15.95 45.99
CA LYS A 16 93.15 17.02 45.00
C LYS A 16 92.07 17.07 43.92
N LEU A 17 91.43 15.93 43.62
CA LEU A 17 90.28 15.85 42.71
C LEU A 17 88.96 16.18 43.42
N PHE A 18 88.85 15.93 44.73
CA PHE A 18 87.63 16.15 45.51
C PHE A 18 87.93 16.89 46.83
N PRO A 19 88.14 18.22 46.79
CA PRO A 19 88.55 19.04 47.94
C PRO A 19 87.57 19.06 49.12
N SER A 20 86.34 18.55 48.94
CA SER A 20 85.25 18.52 49.94
C SER A 20 84.86 17.10 50.37
N GLY A 21 85.61 16.08 49.94
CA GLY A 21 85.26 14.67 50.11
C GLY A 21 84.27 14.16 49.04
N TRP A 22 84.21 12.84 48.90
CA TRP A 22 83.32 12.04 48.05
C TRP A 22 81.84 12.02 48.47
N GLN A 23 81.51 12.43 49.70
CA GLN A 23 80.13 12.44 50.20
C GLN A 23 79.11 13.22 49.34
N PRO A 24 79.35 14.47 48.89
CA PRO A 24 78.39 15.23 48.08
C PRO A 24 78.07 14.57 46.73
N PHE A 25 79.05 13.91 46.09
CA PHE A 25 78.83 13.20 44.83
C PHE A 25 77.90 11.99 45.02
N VAL A 26 78.07 11.23 46.10
CA VAL A 26 77.18 10.09 46.41
C VAL A 26 75.75 10.57 46.67
N VAL A 27 75.57 11.65 47.43
CA VAL A 27 74.24 12.24 47.69
C VAL A 27 73.60 12.75 46.40
N GLN A 28 74.37 13.42 45.53
CA GLN A 28 73.87 13.91 44.24
C GLN A 28 73.48 12.77 43.30
N ILE A 29 74.28 11.71 43.22
CA ILE A 29 73.96 10.51 42.45
C ILE A 29 72.69 9.85 42.99
N LEU A 30 72.57 9.71 44.32
CA LEU A 30 71.41 9.11 44.96
C LEU A 30 70.15 9.95 44.73
N ALA A 31 70.25 11.28 44.78
CA ALA A 31 69.16 12.19 44.45
C ALA A 31 68.71 12.08 42.98
N VAL A 32 69.66 12.01 42.04
CA VAL A 32 69.35 11.78 40.61
C VAL A 32 68.72 10.42 40.39
N LEU A 33 69.19 9.37 41.08
CA LEU A 33 68.66 8.02 40.95
C LEU A 33 67.22 7.93 41.47
N VAL A 34 66.94 8.55 42.62
CA VAL A 34 65.57 8.67 43.17
C VAL A 34 64.66 9.45 42.22
N LEU A 35 65.14 10.56 41.66
CA LEU A 35 64.40 11.36 40.67
C LEU A 35 64.06 10.52 39.42
N VAL A 36 65.03 9.81 38.87
CA VAL A 36 64.85 8.95 37.69
C VAL A 36 63.86 7.83 37.96
N LEU A 37 63.92 7.18 39.13
CA LEU A 37 62.96 6.14 39.50
C LEU A 37 61.54 6.68 39.62
N LEU A 38 61.37 7.86 40.22
CA LEU A 38 60.07 8.50 40.38
C LEU A 38 59.49 8.91 39.01
N PHE A 39 60.33 9.46 38.12
CA PHE A 39 59.95 9.76 36.75
C PHE A 39 59.65 8.50 35.94
N PHE A 40 60.42 7.42 36.07
CA PHE A 40 60.15 6.19 35.32
C PHE A 40 58.82 5.57 35.77
N PHE A 41 58.56 5.49 37.07
CA PHE A 41 57.31 4.93 37.60
C PHE A 41 56.09 5.78 37.23
N PHE A 42 56.20 7.12 37.30
CA PHE A 42 55.11 8.04 36.97
C PHE A 42 54.91 8.20 35.46
N LEU A 43 56.02 8.31 34.73
CA LEU A 43 56.32 8.01 33.32
C LEU A 43 55.50 6.97 32.56
N PHE A 44 55.68 5.75 33.04
CA PHE A 44 55.46 4.54 32.26
C PHE A 44 54.00 4.17 32.15
N LYS A 45 53.21 4.43 33.20
CA LYS A 45 51.75 4.23 33.21
C LYS A 45 51.02 5.08 32.15
N PRO A 46 51.15 6.42 32.09
CA PRO A 46 50.44 7.25 31.12
C PRO A 46 50.90 7.00 29.69
N VAL A 47 52.19 6.78 29.44
CA VAL A 47 52.71 6.49 28.09
C VAL A 47 52.15 5.17 27.55
N ARG A 48 52.17 4.11 28.35
CA ARG A 48 51.56 2.82 27.96
C ARG A 48 50.05 2.93 27.77
N LYS A 49 49.37 3.72 28.61
CA LYS A 49 47.92 3.94 28.48
C LYS A 49 47.57 4.64 27.16
N ILE A 50 48.33 5.65 26.74
CA ILE A 50 48.09 6.37 25.48
C ILE A 50 48.38 5.47 24.27
N LEU A 51 49.46 4.69 24.30
CA LEU A 51 49.80 3.75 23.23
C LEU A 51 48.73 2.66 23.09
N LYS A 52 48.30 2.06 24.22
CA LYS A 52 47.22 1.08 24.23
C LYS A 52 45.90 1.68 23.76
N ALA A 53 45.53 2.87 24.25
CA ALA A 53 44.32 3.55 23.82
C ALA A 53 44.32 3.83 22.31
N ARG A 54 45.46 4.20 21.71
CA ARG A 54 45.56 4.37 20.25
C ARG A 54 45.43 3.05 19.51
N GLN A 55 46.06 1.99 19.99
CA GLN A 55 45.96 0.66 19.40
C GLN A 55 44.51 0.16 19.44
N ASP A 56 43.88 0.21 20.62
CA ASP A 56 42.48 -0.19 20.82
C ASP A 56 41.53 0.66 19.93
N HIS A 57 41.78 1.96 19.77
CA HIS A 57 40.97 2.81 18.88
C HIS A 57 41.09 2.44 17.41
N ILE A 58 42.30 2.09 16.95
CA ILE A 58 42.54 1.71 15.56
C ILE A 58 41.89 0.35 15.28
N GLU A 59 42.08 -0.61 16.19
CA GLU A 59 41.47 -1.93 16.09
C GLU A 59 39.94 -1.84 16.09
N GLU A 60 39.37 -1.03 16.99
CA GLU A 60 37.93 -0.82 17.04
C GLU A 60 37.40 -0.13 15.76
N ASN A 61 38.12 0.87 15.23
CA ASN A 61 37.72 1.53 13.99
C ASN A 61 37.76 0.56 12.79
N ILE A 62 38.77 -0.31 12.71
CA ILE A 62 38.88 -1.33 11.67
C ILE A 62 37.73 -2.34 11.81
N ARG A 63 37.50 -2.85 13.02
CA ARG A 63 36.41 -3.78 13.32
C ARG A 63 35.04 -3.20 12.95
N GLN A 64 34.79 -1.95 13.32
CA GLN A 64 33.55 -1.25 12.95
C GLN A 64 33.43 -1.02 11.45
N ALA A 65 34.54 -0.74 10.74
CA ALA A 65 34.52 -0.58 9.29
C ALA A 65 34.21 -1.91 8.59
N GLU A 66 34.82 -3.01 9.02
CA GLU A 66 34.54 -4.36 8.52
C GLU A 66 33.08 -4.76 8.80
N GLU A 67 32.59 -4.54 10.02
CA GLU A 67 31.20 -4.83 10.39
C GLU A 67 30.22 -4.01 9.55
N LYS A 68 30.49 -2.71 9.33
CA LYS A 68 29.66 -1.85 8.48
C LYS A 68 29.66 -2.32 7.03
N ASN A 69 30.80 -2.73 6.49
CA ASN A 69 30.88 -3.27 5.13
C ASN A 69 30.10 -4.59 5.02
N HIS A 70 30.28 -5.50 5.97
CA HIS A 70 29.54 -6.76 6.00
C HIS A 70 28.02 -6.55 6.11
N ASN A 71 27.59 -5.64 6.99
CA ASN A 71 26.19 -5.27 7.13
C ASN A 71 25.65 -4.61 5.85
N ALA A 72 26.43 -3.75 5.20
CA ALA A 72 26.05 -3.13 3.93
C ALA A 72 25.85 -4.17 2.82
N ASP A 73 26.77 -5.13 2.69
CA ASP A 73 26.63 -6.23 1.73
C ASP A 73 25.41 -7.10 2.04
N ALA A 74 25.16 -7.42 3.31
CA ALA A 74 23.98 -8.15 3.74
C ALA A 74 22.68 -7.39 3.42
N PHE A 75 22.63 -6.07 3.67
CA PHE A 75 21.48 -5.23 3.32
C PHE A 75 21.28 -5.12 1.81
N LEU A 76 22.35 -5.06 1.01
CA LEU A 76 22.24 -5.07 -0.45
C LEU A 76 21.63 -6.37 -0.95
N VAL A 77 22.06 -7.52 -0.42
CA VAL A 77 21.49 -8.83 -0.77
C VAL A 77 20.02 -8.89 -0.38
N GLN A 78 19.67 -8.50 0.84
CA GLN A 78 18.27 -8.47 1.29
C GLN A 78 17.41 -7.54 0.44
N ALA A 79 17.88 -6.32 0.14
CA ALA A 79 17.16 -5.37 -0.71
C ALA A 79 16.96 -5.92 -2.13
N HIS A 80 17.98 -6.58 -2.70
CA HIS A 80 17.85 -7.22 -4.01
C HIS A 80 16.82 -8.35 -4.02
N ASP A 81 16.79 -9.18 -2.98
CA ASP A 81 15.79 -10.24 -2.88
C ASP A 81 14.39 -9.68 -2.61
N GLU A 82 14.25 -8.65 -1.78
CA GLU A 82 12.98 -7.97 -1.56
C GLU A 82 12.44 -7.36 -2.86
N ILE A 83 13.30 -6.72 -3.67
CA ILE A 83 12.93 -6.22 -5.00
C ILE A 83 12.47 -7.35 -5.92
N LYS A 84 13.13 -8.52 -5.91
CA LYS A 84 12.69 -9.67 -6.73
C LYS A 84 11.32 -10.16 -6.28
N VAL A 85 11.11 -10.33 -4.97
CA VAL A 85 9.84 -10.77 -4.40
C VAL A 85 8.73 -9.75 -4.71
N ALA A 86 9.00 -8.45 -4.56
CA ALA A 86 8.08 -7.39 -4.91
C ALA A 86 7.69 -7.43 -6.40
N LYS A 87 8.65 -7.67 -7.30
CA LYS A 87 8.37 -7.84 -8.74
C LYS A 87 7.49 -9.05 -9.03
N ILE A 88 7.75 -10.19 -8.40
CA ILE A 88 6.94 -11.41 -8.54
C ILE A 88 5.51 -11.16 -8.05
N ASN A 89 5.37 -10.53 -6.88
CA ASN A 89 4.07 -10.19 -6.31
C ASN A 89 3.31 -9.19 -7.20
N ALA A 90 3.99 -8.18 -7.73
CA ALA A 90 3.38 -7.23 -8.66
C ALA A 90 2.88 -7.90 -9.95
N GLN A 91 3.67 -8.82 -10.52
CA GLN A 91 3.24 -9.61 -11.69
C GLN A 91 2.05 -10.49 -11.35
N LYS A 92 2.04 -11.12 -10.16
CA LYS A 92 0.91 -11.93 -9.71
C LYS A 92 -0.36 -11.09 -9.56
N ILE A 93 -0.27 -9.92 -8.94
CA ILE A 93 -1.40 -8.98 -8.79
C ILE A 93 -1.91 -8.55 -10.17
N LEU A 94 -1.02 -8.26 -11.12
CA LEU A 94 -1.43 -7.88 -12.47
C LEU A 94 -2.18 -9.01 -13.18
N LEU A 95 -1.68 -10.24 -13.10
CA LEU A 95 -2.34 -11.41 -13.70
C LEU A 95 -3.71 -11.70 -13.06
N GLU A 96 -3.80 -11.56 -11.74
CA GLU A 96 -5.05 -11.73 -11.01
C GLU A 96 -6.06 -10.63 -11.39
N ALA A 97 -5.61 -9.38 -11.47
CA ALA A 97 -6.45 -8.26 -11.91
C ALA A 97 -6.93 -8.41 -13.36
N GLU A 98 -6.08 -8.89 -14.28
CA GLU A 98 -6.49 -9.18 -15.66
C GLU A 98 -7.54 -10.29 -15.71
N LYS A 99 -7.34 -11.38 -14.94
CA LYS A 99 -8.31 -12.47 -14.85
C LYS A 99 -9.65 -11.99 -14.29
N ASP A 100 -9.62 -11.22 -13.22
CA ASP A 100 -10.82 -10.66 -12.60
C ASP A 100 -11.53 -9.68 -13.54
N ALA A 101 -10.79 -8.86 -14.28
CA ALA A 101 -11.34 -7.96 -15.28
C ALA A 101 -12.06 -8.73 -16.40
N VAL A 102 -11.50 -9.85 -16.87
CA VAL A 102 -12.15 -10.73 -17.85
C VAL A 102 -13.43 -11.33 -17.26
N HIS A 103 -13.39 -11.87 -16.05
CA HIS A 103 -14.58 -12.43 -15.40
C HIS A 103 -15.68 -11.39 -15.18
N VAL A 104 -15.34 -10.19 -14.73
CA VAL A 104 -16.30 -9.08 -14.55
C VAL A 104 -16.89 -8.67 -15.89
N LYS A 105 -16.08 -8.60 -16.94
CA LYS A 105 -16.57 -8.28 -18.29
C LYS A 105 -17.53 -9.35 -18.80
N GLU A 106 -17.19 -10.62 -18.66
CA GLU A 106 -18.05 -11.74 -19.08
C GLU A 106 -19.37 -11.73 -18.31
N ALA A 107 -19.32 -11.60 -16.98
CA ALA A 107 -20.52 -11.52 -16.14
C ALA A 107 -21.39 -10.29 -16.47
N ALA A 108 -20.77 -9.14 -16.76
CA ALA A 108 -21.49 -7.95 -17.18
C ALA A 108 -22.16 -8.14 -18.55
N MET A 109 -21.49 -8.80 -19.49
CA MET A 109 -22.06 -9.13 -20.80
C MET A 109 -23.24 -10.09 -20.68
N GLU A 110 -23.09 -11.17 -19.90
CA GLU A 110 -24.16 -12.15 -19.67
C GLU A 110 -25.38 -11.49 -19.01
N LYS A 111 -25.16 -10.68 -17.97
CA LYS A 111 -26.24 -9.91 -17.32
C LYS A 111 -26.92 -8.96 -18.28
N THR A 112 -26.15 -8.26 -19.13
CA THR A 112 -26.71 -7.35 -20.12
C THR A 112 -27.55 -8.10 -21.17
N GLU A 113 -27.10 -9.27 -21.62
CA GLU A 113 -27.87 -10.12 -22.54
C GLU A 113 -29.19 -10.59 -21.91
N GLU A 114 -29.16 -11.00 -20.63
CA GLU A 114 -30.35 -11.37 -19.87
C GLU A 114 -31.32 -10.19 -19.74
N GLU A 115 -30.84 -9.02 -19.35
CA GLU A 115 -31.64 -7.79 -19.24
C GLU A 115 -32.26 -7.38 -20.59
N ILE A 116 -31.51 -7.48 -21.69
CA ILE A 116 -32.02 -7.21 -23.05
C ILE A 116 -33.11 -8.22 -23.41
N LYS A 117 -32.92 -9.50 -23.10
CA LYS A 117 -33.91 -10.54 -23.39
C LYS A 117 -35.20 -10.29 -22.60
N GLU A 118 -35.09 -9.98 -21.32
CA GLU A 118 -36.26 -9.60 -20.51
C GLU A 118 -36.94 -8.33 -21.05
N MET A 119 -36.16 -7.32 -21.42
CA MET A 119 -36.69 -6.08 -21.99
C MET A 119 -37.47 -6.35 -23.28
N LYS A 120 -36.96 -7.21 -24.17
CA LYS A 120 -37.68 -7.61 -25.39
C LYS A 120 -38.99 -8.31 -25.07
N ILE A 121 -38.99 -9.26 -24.13
CA ILE A 121 -40.19 -9.98 -23.72
C ILE A 121 -41.23 -9.01 -23.14
N ARG A 122 -40.80 -8.05 -22.30
CA ARG A 122 -41.68 -6.99 -21.77
C ARG A 122 -42.23 -6.12 -22.89
N ALA A 123 -41.38 -5.64 -23.81
CA ALA A 123 -41.79 -4.81 -24.93
C ALA A 123 -42.79 -5.53 -25.85
N GLU A 124 -42.57 -6.81 -26.18
CA GLU A 124 -43.51 -7.62 -26.97
C GLU A 124 -44.86 -7.77 -26.27
N LYS A 125 -44.85 -8.01 -24.95
CA LYS A 125 -46.07 -8.08 -24.15
C LYS A 125 -46.83 -6.73 -24.13
N ASP A 126 -46.11 -5.63 -23.95
CA ASP A 126 -46.70 -4.28 -23.94
C ASP A 126 -47.28 -3.90 -25.31
N ILE A 127 -46.61 -4.31 -26.41
CA ILE A 127 -47.11 -4.13 -27.77
C ILE A 127 -48.40 -4.92 -27.99
N GLU A 128 -48.44 -6.20 -27.58
CA GLU A 128 -49.62 -7.05 -27.70
C GLU A 128 -50.79 -6.49 -26.88
N GLU A 129 -50.53 -6.02 -25.66
CA GLU A 129 -51.55 -5.38 -24.81
C GLU A 129 -52.06 -4.08 -25.43
N SER A 130 -51.16 -3.23 -25.94
CA SER A 130 -51.52 -1.96 -26.59
C SER A 130 -52.33 -2.20 -27.87
N LYS A 131 -51.99 -3.23 -28.65
CA LYS A 131 -52.75 -3.63 -29.83
C LYS A 131 -54.17 -4.07 -29.47
N ARG A 132 -54.33 -4.86 -28.40
CA ARG A 132 -55.65 -5.26 -27.90
C ARG A 132 -56.47 -4.07 -27.43
N LYS A 133 -55.86 -3.13 -26.70
CA LYS A 133 -56.51 -1.88 -26.28
C LYS A 133 -56.96 -1.06 -27.50
N ALA A 134 -56.09 -0.84 -28.48
CA ALA A 134 -56.43 -0.11 -29.70
C ALA A 134 -57.56 -0.80 -30.49
N GLN A 135 -57.57 -2.13 -30.58
CA GLN A 135 -58.66 -2.87 -31.22
C GLN A 135 -59.99 -2.72 -30.47
N ALA A 136 -59.96 -2.71 -29.13
CA ALA A 136 -61.15 -2.48 -28.31
C ALA A 136 -61.68 -1.04 -28.47
N GLU A 137 -60.80 -0.04 -28.50
CA GLU A 137 -61.15 1.36 -28.74
C GLU A 137 -61.79 1.56 -30.13
N ILE A 138 -61.16 1.01 -31.18
CA ILE A 138 -61.72 1.06 -32.55
C ILE A 138 -63.11 0.40 -32.60
N LYS A 139 -63.30 -0.73 -31.92
CA LYS A 139 -64.61 -1.40 -31.87
C LYS A 139 -65.67 -0.52 -31.21
N ASN A 140 -65.34 0.15 -30.11
CA ASN A 140 -66.25 1.07 -29.44
C ASN A 140 -66.59 2.26 -30.34
N GLU A 141 -65.59 2.84 -31.02
CA GLU A 141 -65.80 3.97 -31.93
C GLU A 141 -66.68 3.59 -33.14
N ILE A 142 -66.52 2.37 -33.69
CA ILE A 142 -67.42 1.84 -34.73
C ILE A 142 -68.85 1.68 -34.20
N ILE A 143 -69.03 1.20 -32.96
CA ILE A 143 -70.35 1.07 -32.33
C ILE A 143 -71.01 2.44 -32.20
N ASP A 144 -70.27 3.44 -31.71
CA ASP A 144 -70.78 4.81 -31.56
C ASP A 144 -71.19 5.42 -32.91
N VAL A 145 -70.36 5.26 -33.95
CA VAL A 145 -70.68 5.73 -35.30
C VAL A 145 -71.90 4.99 -35.87
N ALA A 146 -72.03 3.69 -35.64
CA ALA A 146 -73.18 2.90 -36.09
C ALA A 146 -74.48 3.33 -35.36
N PHE A 147 -74.41 3.64 -34.06
CA PHE A 147 -75.53 4.20 -33.30
C PHE A 147 -75.94 5.56 -33.84
N LEU A 148 -74.99 6.49 -34.05
CA LEU A 148 -75.26 7.81 -34.62
C LEU A 148 -75.88 7.72 -36.03
N ALA A 149 -75.40 6.81 -36.87
CA ALA A 149 -75.97 6.57 -38.19
C ALA A 149 -77.39 5.99 -38.10
N SER A 150 -77.61 5.04 -37.21
CA SER A 150 -78.93 4.45 -36.97
C SER A 150 -79.92 5.48 -36.45
N GLU A 151 -79.53 6.32 -35.47
CA GLU A 151 -80.33 7.43 -34.95
C GLU A 151 -80.73 8.41 -36.06
N LYS A 152 -79.78 8.75 -36.96
CA LYS A 152 -80.03 9.65 -38.09
C LYS A 152 -81.01 9.05 -39.11
N ILE A 153 -80.90 7.74 -39.41
CA ILE A 153 -81.80 7.05 -40.34
C ILE A 153 -83.20 6.92 -39.72
N LEU A 154 -83.28 6.46 -38.46
CA LEU A 154 -84.55 6.31 -37.74
C LEU A 154 -85.30 7.65 -37.65
N SER A 155 -84.58 8.74 -37.36
CA SER A 155 -85.15 10.10 -37.32
C SER A 155 -85.68 10.59 -38.67
N ARG A 156 -85.19 10.03 -39.79
CA ARG A 156 -85.60 10.41 -41.15
C ARG A 156 -86.74 9.55 -41.69
N GLU A 157 -86.80 8.27 -41.31
CA GLU A 157 -87.82 7.33 -41.79
C GLU A 157 -89.03 7.17 -40.86
N ILE A 158 -88.98 7.62 -39.60
CA ILE A 158 -90.14 7.55 -38.70
C ILE A 158 -91.32 8.34 -39.28
N THR A 159 -92.38 7.62 -39.63
CA THR A 159 -93.70 8.18 -39.94
C THR A 159 -94.67 7.97 -38.78
N LYS A 160 -95.78 8.72 -38.73
CA LYS A 160 -96.82 8.55 -37.68
C LYS A 160 -97.28 7.09 -37.50
N LYS A 161 -97.24 6.31 -38.58
CA LYS A 161 -97.68 4.91 -38.62
C LYS A 161 -96.69 3.95 -37.95
N ASP A 162 -95.40 4.28 -37.96
CA ASP A 162 -94.36 3.47 -37.30
C ASP A 162 -94.41 3.66 -35.78
N ASN A 163 -94.72 4.87 -35.31
CA ASN A 163 -94.94 5.14 -33.88
C ASN A 163 -96.16 4.38 -33.34
N GLU A 164 -97.27 4.30 -34.09
CA GLU A 164 -98.43 3.48 -33.70
C GLU A 164 -98.06 2.00 -33.59
N LYS A 165 -97.31 1.45 -34.55
CA LYS A 165 -96.81 0.06 -34.49
C LYS A 165 -95.89 -0.21 -33.31
N ILE A 166 -94.97 0.70 -32.99
CA ILE A 166 -94.06 0.54 -31.83
C ILE A 166 -94.84 0.54 -30.52
N VAL A 167 -95.87 1.38 -30.40
CA VAL A 167 -96.78 1.41 -29.24
C VAL A 167 -97.57 0.10 -29.14
N ASP A 168 -98.11 -0.40 -30.25
CA ASP A 168 -98.84 -1.67 -30.28
C ASP A 168 -97.94 -2.87 -29.96
N ASP A 169 -96.72 -2.94 -30.49
CA ASP A 169 -95.75 -4.01 -30.18
C ASP A 169 -95.27 -3.96 -28.72
N PHE A 170 -95.13 -2.76 -28.14
CA PHE A 170 -94.78 -2.60 -26.72
C PHE A 170 -95.93 -3.06 -25.81
N ILE A 171 -97.17 -2.70 -26.14
CA ILE A 171 -98.37 -3.17 -25.42
C ILE A 171 -98.51 -4.69 -25.55
N ASN A 172 -98.24 -5.28 -26.72
CA ASN A 172 -98.29 -6.72 -26.92
C ASN A 172 -97.18 -7.47 -26.15
N LYS A 173 -95.95 -6.95 -26.09
CA LYS A 173 -94.87 -7.57 -25.28
C LYS A 173 -95.17 -7.54 -23.79
N LEU A 174 -95.75 -6.45 -23.27
CA LEU A 174 -96.18 -6.40 -21.87
C LEU A 174 -97.32 -7.39 -21.57
N GLN A 175 -98.17 -7.69 -22.56
CA GLN A 175 -99.21 -8.71 -22.44
C GLN A 175 -98.68 -10.15 -22.58
N GLU A 176 -97.52 -10.36 -23.21
CA GLU A 176 -96.83 -11.66 -23.27
C GLU A 176 -95.99 -11.96 -22.01
N GLU A 177 -95.43 -10.96 -21.33
CA GLU A 177 -94.69 -11.14 -20.07
C GLU A 177 -95.60 -11.34 -18.83
N ASP A 178 -96.89 -10.99 -18.91
CA ASP A 178 -97.89 -11.16 -17.84
C ASP A 178 -98.72 -12.47 -17.96
N LYS A 179 -98.25 -13.47 -18.72
CA LYS A 179 -98.77 -14.85 -18.77
C LYS A 179 -97.75 -15.86 -18.27
#